data_AF-A0A2M9Q7L2-F1
#
_entry.id   AF-A0A2M9Q7L2-F1
#
_cell.length_a   1.000
_cell.length_b   1.000
_cell.length_c   1.000
_cell.angle_alpha   90.00
_cell.angle_beta   90.00
_cell.angle_gamma   90.00
#
_symmetry.space_group_name_H-M   'P 1'
#
loop_
_entity.id
_entity.type
_entity.pdbx_description
1 polymer ?
#
loop_
_entity_poly.entity_id
_entity_poly.type
_entity_poly.pdbx_seq_one_letter_code
_entity_poly.pdbx_strand_id
1 'polypeptide(L)'
;HVKEADEAFCIGKPPVAQSYLNIDRILEVAKESGAEAVHPGYGLLSENAEFAKRCTEAGLVFIGPSSDVIASMGSKLEARKTMKAAGVPIVEGVETPVKDVTEAIEIASRLGYPIMLKASAGGGGIGMQLVENAEELAKAFEGNQKRAQSFFGDGTMYMERFIANPHHVEVQIIADHDGNVVPLFERECSIQRRNQKVVEEAPSPFISEETRKSMLDASVKAVQHIGYVNAGTIEYLV
;
A
#
# COMPACT_ATOMS: atom_id res chain seq x y z
N HIS A 1 3.10 -5.13 25.63
CA HIS A 1 4.24 -4.33 25.10
C HIS A 1 5.05 -3.62 26.18
N VAL A 2 4.59 -2.56 26.89
CA VAL A 2 5.45 -1.81 27.84
C VAL A 2 6.10 -2.68 28.91
N LYS A 3 5.34 -3.60 29.53
CA LYS A 3 5.84 -4.51 30.57
C LYS A 3 6.60 -5.73 30.03
N GLU A 4 6.54 -5.95 28.72
CA GLU A 4 7.19 -7.08 28.05
C GLU A 4 8.59 -6.70 27.54
N ALA A 5 8.87 -5.40 27.39
CA ALA A 5 10.19 -4.91 27.00
C ALA A 5 11.13 -4.87 28.21
N ASP A 6 12.43 -5.06 27.97
CA ASP A 6 13.47 -4.96 28.99
C ASP A 6 13.56 -3.53 29.56
N GLU A 7 13.38 -2.54 28.70
CA GLU A 7 13.36 -1.11 29.04
C GLU A 7 12.24 -0.40 28.28
N ALA A 8 11.67 0.67 28.88
CA ALA A 8 10.59 1.43 28.27
C ALA A 8 10.71 2.93 28.55
N PHE A 9 10.54 3.73 27.49
CA PHE A 9 10.70 5.18 27.53
C PHE A 9 9.41 5.87 27.08
N CYS A 10 9.02 6.95 27.76
CA CYS A 10 7.88 7.75 27.35
C CYS A 10 8.25 8.63 26.14
N ILE A 11 7.55 8.43 25.02
CA ILE A 11 7.75 9.17 23.76
C ILE A 11 6.75 10.30 23.53
N GLY A 12 5.86 10.58 24.49
CA GLY A 12 4.96 11.72 24.41
C GLY A 12 3.60 11.51 25.06
N LYS A 13 2.66 12.41 24.75
CA LYS A 13 1.29 12.40 25.30
C LYS A 13 0.40 11.38 24.58
N PRO A 14 -0.77 11.00 25.16
CA PRO A 14 -1.68 10.01 24.58
C PRO A 14 -2.10 10.23 23.11
N PRO A 15 -2.26 11.47 22.59
CA PRO A 15 -2.53 11.67 21.17
C PRO A 15 -1.39 11.10 20.30
N VAL A 16 -1.75 10.26 19.32
CA VAL A 16 -0.80 9.54 18.45
C VAL A 16 0.15 10.48 17.70
N ALA A 17 -0.35 11.64 17.24
CA ALA A 17 0.46 12.68 16.60
C ALA A 17 1.54 13.29 17.51
N GLN A 18 1.36 13.20 18.82
CA GLN A 18 2.30 13.72 19.82
C GLN A 18 3.18 12.62 20.45
N SER A 19 3.04 11.37 19.99
CA SER A 19 3.75 10.19 20.52
C SER A 19 4.23 9.27 19.40
N TYR A 20 3.42 8.30 18.97
CA TYR A 20 3.83 7.25 18.03
C TYR A 20 4.08 7.72 16.59
N LEU A 21 3.71 8.95 16.23
CA LEU A 21 4.08 9.60 14.98
C LEU A 21 5.18 10.67 15.14
N ASN A 22 5.75 10.81 16.34
CA ASN A 22 6.83 11.76 16.60
C ASN A 22 8.19 11.11 16.29
N ILE A 23 8.62 11.25 15.04
CA ILE A 23 9.88 10.71 14.52
C ILE A 23 11.07 11.15 15.37
N ASP A 24 11.18 12.46 15.65
CA ASP A 24 12.34 13.01 16.37
C ASP A 24 12.46 12.41 17.77
N ARG A 25 11.34 12.33 18.51
CA ARG A 25 11.36 11.74 19.85
C ARG A 25 11.67 10.23 19.84
N ILE A 26 11.21 9.50 18.83
CA ILE A 26 11.52 8.07 18.68
C ILE A 26 13.03 7.87 18.45
N LEU A 27 13.64 8.67 17.57
CA LEU A 27 15.09 8.60 17.28
C LEU A 27 15.95 9.02 18.48
N GLU A 28 15.50 10.04 19.24
CA GLU A 28 16.15 10.43 20.50
C GLU A 28 16.17 9.27 21.50
N VAL A 29 15.04 8.58 21.69
CA VAL A 29 14.96 7.42 22.59
C VAL A 29 15.85 6.28 22.10
N ALA A 30 15.84 5.97 20.80
CA ALA A 30 16.69 4.91 20.25
C ALA A 30 18.18 5.18 20.52
N LYS A 31 18.59 6.46 20.45
CA LYS A 31 19.96 6.87 20.79
C LYS A 31 20.24 6.82 22.29
N GLU A 32 19.29 7.24 23.13
CA GLU A 32 19.40 7.21 24.59
C GLU A 32 19.54 5.77 25.12
N SER A 33 18.77 4.83 24.57
CA SER A 33 18.81 3.42 24.95
C SER A 33 19.98 2.65 24.33
N GLY A 34 20.64 3.21 23.32
CA GLY A 34 21.68 2.50 22.57
C GLY A 34 21.12 1.39 21.67
N ALA A 35 19.86 1.50 21.24
CA ALA A 35 19.27 0.56 20.30
C ALA A 35 20.01 0.60 18.95
N GLU A 36 20.19 -0.56 18.33
CA GLU A 36 20.86 -0.70 17.03
C GLU A 36 19.87 -0.76 15.86
N ALA A 37 18.59 -1.03 16.15
CA ALA A 37 17.56 -1.23 15.15
C ALA A 37 16.19 -0.72 15.62
N VAL A 38 15.32 -0.40 14.66
CA VAL A 38 13.93 -0.03 14.89
C VAL A 38 13.02 -0.94 14.07
N HIS A 39 12.12 -1.64 14.74
CA HIS A 39 11.03 -2.39 14.11
C HIS A 39 9.76 -1.53 14.14
N PRO A 40 9.23 -1.06 13.00
CA PRO A 40 8.10 -0.14 13.00
C PRO A 40 6.74 -0.84 13.18
N GLY A 41 6.69 -2.16 13.07
CA GLY A 41 5.45 -2.92 13.13
C GLY A 41 4.61 -2.68 11.88
N TYR A 42 3.32 -2.42 12.05
CA TYR A 42 2.38 -2.06 10.99
C TYR A 42 1.58 -0.80 11.38
N GLY A 43 1.10 -0.07 10.38
CA GLY A 43 0.50 1.25 10.59
C GLY A 43 1.52 2.27 11.09
N LEU A 44 1.05 3.40 11.63
CA LEU A 44 1.90 4.47 12.17
C LEU A 44 2.99 4.91 11.17
N LEU A 45 4.27 4.65 11.47
CA LEU A 45 5.42 5.04 10.66
C LEU A 45 6.01 3.88 9.83
N SER A 46 5.38 2.71 9.80
CA SER A 46 5.89 1.52 9.09
C SER A 46 6.05 1.70 7.58
N GLU A 47 5.19 2.50 6.96
CA GLU A 47 5.27 2.84 5.53
C GLU A 47 5.66 4.31 5.32
N ASN A 48 6.32 4.93 6.30
CA ASN A 48 6.80 6.31 6.20
C ASN A 48 8.25 6.34 5.71
N ALA A 49 8.45 6.73 4.44
CA ALA A 49 9.76 6.76 3.80
C ALA A 49 10.76 7.70 4.52
N GLU A 50 10.29 8.83 5.05
CA GLU A 50 11.13 9.77 5.80
C GLU A 50 11.62 9.14 7.11
N PHE A 51 10.76 8.42 7.83
CA PHE A 51 11.17 7.72 9.04
C PHE A 51 12.25 6.66 8.77
N ALA A 52 12.04 5.81 7.77
CA ALA A 52 13.03 4.80 7.38
C ALA A 52 14.39 5.42 6.98
N LYS A 53 14.35 6.53 6.23
CA LYS A 53 15.54 7.29 5.86
C LYS A 53 16.25 7.85 7.09
N ARG A 54 15.52 8.49 7.99
CA ARG A 54 16.06 9.12 9.21
C ARG A 54 16.63 8.10 10.19
N CYS A 55 16.05 6.88 10.28
CA CYS A 55 16.66 5.77 11.01
C CYS A 55 18.04 5.44 10.46
N THR A 56 18.15 5.27 9.14
CA THR A 56 19.42 4.93 8.47
C THR A 56 20.46 6.04 8.64
N GLU A 57 20.07 7.31 8.49
CA GLU A 57 20.94 8.47 8.70
C GLU A 57 21.41 8.61 10.16
N ALA A 58 20.61 8.14 11.12
CA ALA A 58 20.96 8.08 12.54
C ALA A 58 21.84 6.86 12.89
N GLY A 59 22.18 6.00 11.92
CA GLY A 59 22.97 4.78 12.14
C GLY A 59 22.18 3.60 12.69
N LEU A 60 20.84 3.64 12.63
CA LEU A 60 19.95 2.56 13.04
C LEU A 60 19.60 1.67 11.86
N VAL A 61 19.51 0.36 12.09
CA VAL A 61 18.89 -0.57 11.14
C VAL A 61 17.37 -0.36 11.18
N PHE A 62 16.79 0.12 10.08
CA PHE A 62 15.34 0.06 9.89
C PHE A 62 14.93 -1.36 9.49
N ILE A 63 14.14 -2.04 10.34
CA ILE A 63 13.69 -3.41 10.06
C ILE A 63 12.48 -3.33 9.12
N GLY A 64 12.78 -3.23 7.83
CA GLY A 64 11.82 -3.10 6.74
C GLY A 64 12.54 -2.84 5.40
N PRO A 65 11.79 -2.54 4.32
CA PRO A 65 12.37 -2.14 3.04
C PRO A 65 13.07 -0.77 3.13
N SER A 66 13.87 -0.44 2.11
CA SER A 66 14.54 0.86 2.03
C SER A 66 13.55 2.02 1.88
N SER A 67 13.97 3.24 2.27
CA SER A 67 13.14 4.45 2.11
C SER A 67 12.69 4.68 0.67
N ASP A 68 13.55 4.37 -0.31
CA ASP A 68 13.25 4.54 -1.73
C ASP A 68 12.17 3.57 -2.20
N VAL A 69 12.24 2.31 -1.73
CA VAL A 69 11.21 1.31 -2.00
C VAL A 69 9.89 1.73 -1.37
N ILE A 70 9.90 2.16 -0.10
CA ILE A 70 8.69 2.68 0.58
C ILE A 70 8.08 3.85 -0.19
N ALA A 71 8.90 4.83 -0.60
CA ALA A 71 8.44 5.99 -1.36
C ALA A 71 7.85 5.60 -2.72
N SER A 72 8.51 4.70 -3.46
CA SER A 72 8.04 4.24 -4.77
C SER A 72 6.71 3.49 -4.70
N MET A 73 6.49 2.73 -3.63
CA MET A 73 5.29 1.92 -3.43
C MET A 73 4.15 2.68 -2.75
N GLY A 74 4.44 3.82 -2.09
CA GLY A 74 3.42 4.66 -1.44
C GLY A 74 2.50 5.42 -2.42
N SER A 75 2.95 5.67 -3.65
CA SER A 75 2.11 6.27 -4.70
C SER A 75 1.43 5.16 -5.52
N LYS A 76 0.09 5.12 -5.54
CA LYS A 76 -0.64 4.08 -6.28
C LYS A 76 -0.37 4.11 -7.79
N LEU A 77 -0.16 5.30 -8.36
CA LEU A 77 0.17 5.41 -9.78
C LEU A 77 1.58 4.90 -10.08
N GLU A 78 2.57 5.26 -9.27
CA GLU A 78 3.94 4.76 -9.45
C GLU A 78 4.02 3.26 -9.16
N ALA A 79 3.36 2.78 -8.11
CA ALA A 79 3.23 1.35 -7.83
C ALA A 79 2.62 0.59 -9.01
N ARG A 80 1.55 1.11 -9.64
CA ARG A 80 0.93 0.47 -10.82
C ARG A 80 1.88 0.42 -12.02
N LYS A 81 2.60 1.50 -12.33
CA LYS A 81 3.60 1.53 -13.40
C LYS A 81 4.71 0.51 -13.14
N THR A 82 5.22 0.48 -11.91
CA THR A 82 6.29 -0.42 -11.48
C THR A 82 5.86 -1.87 -11.55
N MET A 83 4.66 -2.21 -11.06
CA MET A 83 4.12 -3.57 -11.10
C MET A 83 3.86 -4.03 -12.54
N LYS A 84 3.36 -3.15 -13.41
CA LYS A 84 3.22 -3.46 -14.84
C LYS A 84 4.57 -3.68 -15.51
N ALA A 85 5.58 -2.85 -15.21
CA ALA A 85 6.94 -3.03 -15.73
C ALA A 85 7.58 -4.34 -15.24
N ALA A 86 7.23 -4.79 -14.03
CA ALA A 86 7.62 -6.09 -13.47
C ALA A 86 6.84 -7.28 -14.07
N GLY A 87 5.86 -7.04 -14.94
CA GLY A 87 5.02 -8.08 -15.54
C GLY A 87 3.98 -8.67 -14.60
N VAL A 88 3.63 -7.97 -13.51
CA VAL A 88 2.53 -8.36 -12.63
C VAL A 88 1.20 -7.96 -13.26
N PRO A 89 0.20 -8.86 -13.31
CA PRO A 89 -1.14 -8.49 -13.73
C PRO A 89 -1.72 -7.40 -12.84
N ILE A 90 -2.10 -6.27 -13.42
CA ILE A 90 -2.78 -5.18 -12.74
C ILE A 90 -4.21 -5.05 -13.28
N VAL A 91 -5.14 -4.56 -12.45
CA VAL A 91 -6.50 -4.23 -12.88
C VAL A 91 -6.42 -3.27 -14.07
N GLU A 92 -7.21 -3.48 -15.10
CA GLU A 92 -7.26 -2.59 -16.27
C GLU A 92 -7.56 -1.14 -15.85
N GLY A 93 -6.75 -0.18 -16.26
CA GLY A 93 -6.88 1.22 -15.81
C GLY A 93 -5.80 2.11 -16.39
N VAL A 94 -5.71 3.35 -15.89
CA VAL A 94 -4.68 4.30 -16.33
C VAL A 94 -3.46 4.29 -15.42
N GLU A 95 -2.30 4.57 -16.04
CA GLU A 95 -1.00 4.73 -15.37
C GLU A 95 -0.61 6.19 -15.18
N THR A 96 -1.41 7.12 -15.71
CA THR A 96 -1.16 8.56 -15.60
C THR A 96 -2.27 9.25 -14.82
N PRO A 97 -1.96 10.35 -14.12
CA PRO A 97 -2.98 11.21 -13.55
C PRO A 97 -4.04 11.60 -14.56
N VAL A 98 -5.30 11.57 -14.13
CA VAL A 98 -6.42 12.13 -14.89
C VAL A 98 -6.49 13.62 -14.57
N LYS A 99 -6.35 14.46 -15.59
CA LYS A 99 -6.23 15.93 -15.45
C LYS A 99 -7.55 16.57 -15.06
N ASP A 100 -8.62 16.18 -15.73
CA ASP A 100 -9.93 16.77 -15.57
C ASP A 100 -11.06 15.79 -15.91
N VAL A 101 -12.30 16.24 -15.69
CA VAL A 101 -13.51 15.48 -15.95
C VAL A 101 -13.68 15.08 -17.42
N THR A 102 -13.19 15.90 -18.36
CA THR A 102 -13.32 15.63 -19.79
C THR A 102 -12.45 14.43 -20.17
N GLU A 103 -11.17 14.47 -19.77
CA GLU A 103 -10.25 13.35 -19.95
C GLU A 103 -10.76 12.09 -19.21
N ALA A 104 -11.36 12.26 -18.03
CA ALA A 104 -11.97 11.16 -17.28
C ALA A 104 -13.06 10.45 -18.10
N ILE A 105 -13.97 11.19 -18.73
CA ILE A 105 -15.06 10.62 -19.53
C ILE A 105 -14.51 9.90 -20.78
N GLU A 106 -13.48 10.44 -21.42
CA GLU A 106 -12.83 9.82 -22.58
C GLU A 106 -12.14 8.50 -22.21
N ILE A 107 -11.42 8.47 -21.09
CA ILE A 107 -10.80 7.25 -20.56
C ILE A 107 -11.89 6.22 -20.22
N ALA A 108 -12.93 6.63 -19.48
CA ALA A 108 -14.00 5.72 -19.05
C ALA A 108 -14.77 5.12 -20.24
N SER A 109 -14.94 5.89 -21.32
CA SER A 109 -15.55 5.39 -22.57
C SER A 109 -14.71 4.30 -23.26
N ARG A 110 -13.38 4.31 -23.08
CA ARG A 110 -12.48 3.26 -23.60
C ARG A 110 -12.41 2.04 -22.68
N LEU A 111 -12.35 2.25 -21.36
CA LEU A 111 -12.28 1.17 -20.36
C LEU A 111 -13.62 0.43 -20.21
N GLY A 112 -14.73 1.13 -20.42
CA GLY A 112 -16.07 0.64 -20.16
C GLY A 112 -16.47 0.80 -18.69
N TYR A 113 -17.74 1.11 -18.47
CA TYR A 113 -18.35 1.18 -17.13
C TYR A 113 -18.78 -0.21 -16.62
N PRO A 114 -18.90 -0.41 -15.30
CA PRO A 114 -18.56 0.55 -14.23
C PRO A 114 -17.05 0.71 -14.01
N ILE A 115 -16.64 1.91 -13.58
CA ILE A 115 -15.26 2.21 -13.22
C ILE A 115 -15.15 2.60 -11.74
N MET A 116 -13.96 2.42 -11.18
CA MET A 116 -13.61 2.88 -9.85
C MET A 116 -12.70 4.11 -9.96
N LEU A 117 -13.21 5.26 -9.56
CA LEU A 117 -12.44 6.51 -9.44
C LEU A 117 -11.69 6.49 -8.11
N LYS A 118 -10.37 6.77 -8.13
CA LYS A 118 -9.50 6.68 -6.95
C LYS A 118 -8.52 7.85 -6.85
N ALA A 119 -8.24 8.29 -5.63
CA ALA A 119 -7.13 9.19 -5.32
C ALA A 119 -5.79 8.42 -5.27
N SER A 120 -4.72 9.00 -5.84
CA SER A 120 -3.38 8.39 -5.88
C SER A 120 -2.77 8.25 -4.49
N ALA A 121 -2.79 9.31 -3.69
CA ALA A 121 -2.28 9.34 -2.32
C ALA A 121 -3.30 8.86 -1.26
N GLY A 122 -4.46 8.33 -1.68
CA GLY A 122 -5.56 8.03 -0.77
C GLY A 122 -5.42 6.72 0.02
N GLY A 123 -5.80 6.73 1.30
CA GLY A 123 -5.89 5.56 2.18
C GLY A 123 -7.28 5.43 2.83
N GLY A 124 -7.63 4.23 3.31
CA GLY A 124 -8.86 4.00 4.09
C GLY A 124 -10.18 4.24 3.36
N GLY A 125 -10.19 4.16 2.03
CA GLY A 125 -11.39 4.36 1.19
C GLY A 125 -11.75 5.83 0.91
N ILE A 126 -10.96 6.80 1.39
CA ILE A 126 -11.18 8.23 1.12
C ILE A 126 -10.73 8.54 -0.32
N GLY A 127 -11.57 9.25 -1.07
CA GLY A 127 -11.29 9.59 -2.47
C GLY A 127 -11.49 8.41 -3.43
N MET A 128 -12.31 7.42 -3.04
CA MET A 128 -12.68 6.27 -3.86
C MET A 128 -14.20 6.25 -4.10
N GLN A 129 -14.63 6.13 -5.35
CA GLN A 129 -16.05 6.08 -5.70
C GLN A 129 -16.29 5.19 -6.92
N LEU A 130 -17.25 4.26 -6.78
CA LEU A 130 -17.81 3.51 -7.91
C LEU A 130 -18.65 4.46 -8.76
N VAL A 131 -18.45 4.40 -10.07
CA VAL A 131 -19.14 5.24 -11.04
C VAL A 131 -19.68 4.36 -12.15
N GLU A 132 -20.99 4.43 -12.37
CA GLU A 132 -21.70 3.54 -13.32
C GLU A 132 -21.89 4.16 -14.70
N ASN A 133 -21.75 5.48 -14.82
CA ASN A 133 -21.97 6.21 -16.08
C ASN A 133 -21.24 7.58 -16.09
N ALA A 134 -21.25 8.24 -17.25
CA ALA A 134 -20.55 9.51 -17.46
C ALA A 134 -21.13 10.67 -16.62
N GLU A 135 -22.44 10.69 -16.35
CA GLU A 135 -23.06 11.74 -15.54
C GLU A 135 -22.62 11.65 -14.07
N GLU A 136 -22.55 10.43 -13.54
CA GLU A 136 -22.00 10.17 -12.22
C GLU A 136 -20.52 10.53 -12.15
N LEU A 137 -19.73 10.20 -13.19
CA LEU A 137 -18.31 10.54 -13.24
C LEU A 137 -18.11 12.05 -13.11
N ALA A 138 -18.91 12.83 -13.87
CA ALA A 138 -18.82 14.27 -13.84
C ALA A 138 -19.13 14.87 -12.47
N LYS A 139 -20.11 14.30 -11.75
CA LYS A 139 -20.45 14.72 -10.38
C LYS A 139 -19.41 14.27 -9.36
N ALA A 140 -18.82 13.10 -9.56
CA ALA A 140 -17.90 12.48 -8.61
C ALA A 140 -16.49 13.10 -8.66
N PHE A 141 -16.01 13.48 -9.84
CA PHE A 141 -14.60 13.80 -10.06
C PHE A 141 -14.09 14.94 -9.17
N GLU A 142 -14.66 16.14 -9.30
CA GLU A 142 -14.22 17.31 -8.54
C GLU A 142 -14.38 17.11 -7.02
N GLY A 143 -15.46 16.44 -6.61
CA GLY A 143 -15.75 16.18 -5.20
C GLY A 143 -14.74 15.23 -4.55
N ASN A 144 -14.27 14.22 -5.28
CA ASN A 144 -13.23 13.32 -4.81
C ASN A 144 -11.84 13.97 -4.87
N GLN A 145 -11.54 14.73 -5.92
CA GLN A 145 -10.29 15.50 -6.03
C GLN A 145 -10.12 16.49 -4.88
N LYS A 146 -11.15 17.30 -4.58
CA LYS A 146 -11.11 18.26 -3.46
C LYS A 146 -10.96 17.56 -2.11
N ARG A 147 -11.63 16.41 -1.92
CA ARG A 147 -11.46 15.58 -0.71
C ARG A 147 -10.03 15.07 -0.60
N ALA A 148 -9.47 14.51 -1.67
CA ALA A 148 -8.11 13.99 -1.68
C ALA A 148 -7.08 15.10 -1.32
N GLN A 149 -7.22 16.28 -1.94
CA GLN A 149 -6.39 17.44 -1.63
C GLN A 149 -6.48 17.87 -0.16
N SER A 150 -7.68 17.88 0.42
CA SER A 150 -7.89 18.31 1.81
C SER A 150 -7.33 17.32 2.83
N PHE A 151 -7.49 16.01 2.59
CA PHE A 151 -7.09 14.96 3.52
C PHE A 151 -5.63 14.54 3.39
N PHE A 152 -5.09 14.55 2.16
CA PHE A 152 -3.76 14.00 1.84
C PHE A 152 -2.80 15.03 1.26
N GLY A 153 -3.24 16.27 1.03
CA GLY A 153 -2.41 17.30 0.40
C GLY A 153 -2.17 17.08 -1.10
N ASP A 154 -2.77 16.04 -1.69
CA ASP A 154 -2.62 15.65 -3.08
C ASP A 154 -3.99 15.28 -3.69
N GLY A 155 -4.45 16.09 -4.65
CA GLY A 155 -5.68 15.90 -5.41
C GLY A 155 -5.56 14.99 -6.64
N THR A 156 -4.43 14.30 -6.83
CA THR A 156 -4.20 13.45 -7.99
C THR A 156 -5.20 12.29 -8.05
N MET A 157 -5.93 12.21 -9.17
CA MET A 157 -6.94 11.17 -9.42
C MET A 157 -6.49 10.20 -10.50
N TYR A 158 -6.91 8.94 -10.38
CA TYR A 158 -6.78 7.92 -11.41
C TYR A 158 -8.03 7.03 -11.45
N MET A 159 -8.14 6.19 -12.47
CA MET A 159 -9.29 5.32 -12.66
C MET A 159 -8.86 3.93 -13.10
N GLU A 160 -9.63 2.95 -12.66
CA GLU A 160 -9.50 1.55 -13.05
C GLU A 160 -10.88 0.95 -13.25
N ARG A 161 -10.92 -0.19 -13.95
CA ARG A 161 -12.13 -0.96 -14.14
C ARG A 161 -12.60 -1.52 -12.81
N PHE A 162 -13.90 -1.45 -12.56
CA PHE A 162 -14.46 -2.05 -11.35
C PHE A 162 -14.54 -3.57 -11.51
N ILE A 163 -14.02 -4.29 -10.52
CA ILE A 163 -14.20 -5.74 -10.40
C ILE A 163 -15.36 -5.97 -9.43
N ALA A 164 -16.43 -6.58 -9.93
CA ALA A 164 -17.60 -6.89 -9.12
C ALA A 164 -17.39 -8.19 -8.34
N ASN A 165 -17.73 -8.17 -7.04
CA ASN A 165 -17.59 -9.31 -6.12
C ASN A 165 -16.19 -9.96 -6.16
N PRO A 166 -15.10 -9.18 -6.03
CA PRO A 166 -13.76 -9.74 -6.08
C PRO A 166 -13.48 -10.55 -4.82
N HIS A 167 -12.64 -11.56 -4.97
CA HIS A 167 -11.92 -12.12 -3.84
C HIS A 167 -10.65 -11.31 -3.58
N HIS A 168 -10.37 -10.97 -2.32
CA HIS A 168 -9.11 -10.34 -1.92
C HIS A 168 -8.13 -11.42 -1.48
N VAL A 169 -7.12 -11.68 -2.29
CA VAL A 169 -6.09 -12.68 -2.02
C VAL A 169 -4.74 -12.00 -1.99
N GLU A 170 -3.88 -12.35 -1.05
CA GLU A 170 -2.59 -11.68 -0.88
C GLU A 170 -1.45 -12.67 -0.68
N VAL A 171 -0.28 -12.38 -1.25
CA VAL A 171 0.91 -13.24 -1.18
C VAL A 171 1.90 -12.66 -0.16
N GLN A 172 2.32 -13.49 0.79
CA GLN A 172 3.39 -13.13 1.71
C GLN A 172 4.75 -13.32 1.04
N ILE A 173 5.64 -12.35 1.20
CA ILE A 173 7.01 -12.42 0.71
C ILE A 173 7.99 -12.22 1.86
N ILE A 174 9.10 -12.96 1.83
CA ILE A 174 10.32 -12.68 2.56
C ILE A 174 11.45 -12.54 1.55
N ALA A 175 12.21 -11.45 1.63
CA ALA A 175 13.37 -11.21 0.79
C ALA A 175 14.58 -10.78 1.62
N ASP A 176 15.78 -11.19 1.20
CA ASP A 176 17.03 -10.79 1.85
C ASP A 176 17.86 -9.84 0.97
N HIS A 177 18.98 -9.38 1.52
CA HIS A 177 19.90 -8.46 0.84
C HIS A 177 20.76 -9.14 -0.25
N ASP A 178 20.78 -10.48 -0.30
CA ASP A 178 21.53 -11.25 -1.29
C ASP A 178 20.70 -11.55 -2.55
N GLY A 179 19.46 -11.05 -2.60
CA GLY A 179 18.54 -11.19 -3.72
C GLY A 179 17.71 -12.47 -3.68
N ASN A 180 17.73 -13.22 -2.57
CA ASN A 180 16.83 -14.35 -2.39
C ASN A 180 15.43 -13.85 -2.07
N VAL A 181 14.43 -14.44 -2.72
CA VAL A 181 13.02 -14.11 -2.52
C VAL A 181 12.23 -15.40 -2.34
N VAL A 182 11.48 -15.48 -1.25
CA VAL A 182 10.64 -16.63 -0.93
C VAL A 182 9.19 -16.18 -0.77
N PRO A 183 8.27 -16.66 -1.62
CA PRO A 183 6.85 -16.50 -1.38
C PRO A 183 6.36 -17.54 -0.37
N LEU A 184 5.75 -17.08 0.71
CA LEU A 184 5.18 -17.91 1.78
C LEU A 184 3.68 -18.11 1.58
N PHE A 185 3.32 -18.63 0.39
CA PHE A 185 1.95 -18.86 -0.03
C PHE A 185 1.08 -17.59 0.02
N GLU A 186 -0.22 -17.77 -0.17
CA GLU A 186 -1.23 -16.73 -0.13
C GLU A 186 -2.18 -16.85 1.07
N ARG A 187 -2.87 -15.74 1.35
CA ARG A 187 -3.97 -15.65 2.30
C ARG A 187 -5.23 -15.17 1.59
N GLU A 188 -6.36 -15.72 2.00
CA GLU A 188 -7.70 -15.31 1.62
C GLU A 188 -8.22 -14.30 2.63
N CYS A 189 -8.55 -13.09 2.17
CA CYS A 189 -8.94 -11.95 2.99
C CYS A 189 -10.25 -11.31 2.51
N SER A 190 -11.08 -12.06 1.77
CA SER A 190 -12.34 -11.56 1.20
C SER A 190 -13.42 -11.23 2.22
N ILE A 191 -13.37 -11.82 3.42
CA ILE A 191 -14.36 -11.55 4.47
C ILE A 191 -14.04 -10.18 5.08
N GLN A 192 -14.72 -9.17 4.55
CA GLN A 192 -14.50 -7.76 4.88
C GLN A 192 -15.79 -7.08 5.32
N ARG A 193 -15.64 -6.07 6.18
CA ARG A 193 -16.72 -5.12 6.52
C ARG A 193 -16.25 -3.72 6.22
N ARG A 194 -16.92 -3.03 5.30
CA ARG A 194 -16.53 -1.67 4.83
C ARG A 194 -15.06 -1.62 4.37
N ASN A 195 -14.65 -2.59 3.56
CA ASN A 195 -13.30 -2.70 2.99
C ASN A 195 -12.17 -2.91 4.02
N GLN A 196 -12.51 -3.34 5.24
CA GLN A 196 -11.54 -3.76 6.25
C GLN A 196 -11.63 -5.27 6.44
N LYS A 197 -10.48 -5.94 6.46
CA LYS A 197 -10.35 -7.39 6.70
C LYS A 197 -10.87 -7.74 8.09
N VAL A 198 -11.63 -8.83 8.18
CA VAL A 198 -12.27 -9.31 9.42
C VAL A 198 -11.89 -10.75 9.72
N VAL A 199 -11.84 -11.58 8.69
CA VAL A 199 -11.37 -12.96 8.77
C VAL A 199 -10.39 -13.20 7.64
N GLU A 200 -9.24 -13.76 7.99
CA GLU A 200 -8.19 -14.16 7.06
C GLU A 200 -7.89 -15.66 7.25
N GLU A 201 -7.72 -16.39 6.15
CA GLU A 201 -7.36 -17.82 6.17
C GLU A 201 -6.23 -18.13 5.18
N ALA A 202 -5.49 -19.22 5.42
CA ALA A 202 -4.35 -19.62 4.61
C ALA A 202 -4.24 -21.15 4.52
N PRO A 203 -3.99 -21.73 3.33
CA PRO A 203 -4.04 -21.09 2.01
C PRO A 203 -5.48 -20.69 1.62
N SER A 204 -5.66 -19.98 0.51
CA SER A 204 -7.00 -19.64 0.01
C SER A 204 -7.73 -20.91 -0.47
N PRO A 205 -8.95 -21.19 0.02
CA PRO A 205 -9.75 -22.32 -0.45
C PRO A 205 -10.43 -22.05 -1.81
N PHE A 206 -10.40 -20.81 -2.30
CA PHE A 206 -11.11 -20.38 -3.52
C PHE A 206 -10.27 -20.56 -4.79
N ILE A 207 -8.98 -20.22 -4.74
CA ILE A 207 -8.14 -20.21 -5.94
C ILE A 207 -7.63 -21.61 -6.31
N SER A 208 -7.49 -21.85 -7.61
CA SER A 208 -6.86 -23.07 -8.13
C SER A 208 -5.35 -23.07 -7.91
N GLU A 209 -4.72 -24.25 -7.95
CA GLU A 209 -3.26 -24.36 -7.90
C GLU A 209 -2.56 -23.62 -9.05
N GLU A 210 -3.19 -23.54 -10.22
CA GLU A 210 -2.66 -22.79 -11.37
C GLU A 210 -2.63 -21.29 -11.07
N THR A 211 -3.75 -20.73 -10.57
CA THR A 211 -3.84 -19.32 -10.18
C THR A 211 -2.86 -19.02 -9.06
N ARG A 212 -2.79 -19.87 -8.03
CA ARG A 212 -1.83 -19.76 -6.93
C ARG A 212 -0.40 -19.68 -7.47
N LYS A 213 0.02 -20.65 -8.28
CA LYS A 213 1.37 -20.66 -8.86
C LYS A 213 1.65 -19.38 -9.65
N SER A 214 0.72 -18.93 -10.48
CA SER A 214 0.87 -17.69 -11.24
C SER A 214 1.02 -16.46 -10.34
N MET A 215 0.26 -16.38 -9.25
CA MET A 215 0.33 -15.27 -8.28
C MET A 215 1.65 -15.26 -7.51
N LEU A 216 2.12 -16.43 -7.03
CA LEU A 216 3.40 -16.53 -6.33
C LEU A 216 4.56 -16.15 -7.27
N ASP A 217 4.57 -16.67 -8.50
CA ASP A 217 5.61 -16.36 -9.50
C ASP A 217 5.63 -14.86 -9.87
N ALA A 218 4.45 -14.24 -10.02
CA ALA A 218 4.33 -12.82 -10.29
C ALA A 218 4.82 -11.97 -9.10
N SER A 219 4.49 -12.37 -7.87
CA SER A 219 4.92 -11.69 -6.66
C SER A 219 6.45 -11.69 -6.50
N VAL A 220 7.09 -12.82 -6.77
CA VAL A 220 8.56 -12.94 -6.75
C VAL A 220 9.20 -11.98 -7.76
N LYS A 221 8.69 -11.94 -9.00
CA LYS A 221 9.19 -11.04 -10.04
C LYS A 221 9.07 -9.57 -9.64
N ALA A 222 7.94 -9.17 -9.05
CA ALA A 222 7.76 -7.81 -8.54
C ALA A 222 8.79 -7.43 -7.49
N VAL A 223 8.97 -8.28 -6.48
CA VAL A 223 9.90 -8.05 -5.36
C VAL A 223 11.33 -7.92 -5.88
N GLN A 224 11.74 -8.80 -6.80
CA GLN A 224 13.06 -8.73 -7.45
C GLN A 224 13.22 -7.46 -8.28
N HIS A 225 12.19 -7.07 -9.04
CA HIS A 225 12.23 -5.88 -9.89
C HIS A 225 12.43 -4.58 -9.10
N ILE A 226 11.78 -4.46 -7.94
CA ILE A 226 11.87 -3.25 -7.11
C ILE A 226 13.01 -3.31 -6.08
N GLY A 227 13.77 -4.40 -6.02
CA GLY A 227 14.82 -4.59 -5.02
C GLY A 227 14.30 -4.57 -3.59
N TYR A 228 13.11 -5.15 -3.35
CA TYR A 228 12.50 -5.21 -2.03
C TYR A 228 13.26 -6.18 -1.12
N VAL A 229 13.38 -5.83 0.16
CA VAL A 229 14.00 -6.64 1.21
C VAL A 229 13.08 -6.66 2.43
N ASN A 230 13.30 -7.62 3.33
CA ASN A 230 12.47 -7.87 4.51
C ASN A 230 11.13 -8.54 4.16
N ALA A 231 10.16 -8.49 5.09
CA ALA A 231 8.82 -9.04 4.90
C ALA A 231 7.90 -8.02 4.21
N GLY A 232 7.16 -8.48 3.20
CA GLY A 232 6.18 -7.67 2.48
C GLY A 232 4.98 -8.50 2.03
N THR A 233 3.89 -7.84 1.65
CA THR A 233 2.69 -8.51 1.12
C THR A 233 2.30 -7.88 -0.20
N ILE A 234 1.96 -8.70 -1.20
CA ILE A 234 1.40 -8.23 -2.48
C ILE A 234 -0.07 -8.63 -2.52
N GLU A 235 -0.95 -7.65 -2.62
CA GLU A 235 -2.40 -7.84 -2.64
C GLU A 235 -2.94 -7.95 -4.08
N TYR A 236 -3.89 -8.87 -4.27
CA TYR A 236 -4.57 -9.14 -5.53
C TYR A 236 -6.09 -9.10 -5.34
N LEU A 237 -6.78 -8.70 -6.40
CA LEU A 237 -8.21 -8.94 -6.58
C LEU A 237 -8.36 -10.07 -7.60
N VAL A 238 -9.03 -11.15 -7.20
CA VAL A 238 -9.30 -12.35 -8.00
C VAL A 238 -10.77 -12.43 -8.37
#